data_AF-R7P7D0-F1
#
_entry.id   AF-R7P7D0-F1
#
_cell.length_a   1.000
_cell.length_b   1.000
_cell.length_c   1.000
_cell.angle_alpha   90.00
_cell.angle_beta   90.00
_cell.angle_gamma   90.00
#
_symmetry.space_group_name_H-M   'P 1'
#
loop_
_entity.id
_entity.type
_entity.pdbx_description
1 polymer ?
#
loop_
_entity_poly.entity_id
_entity_poly.type
_entity_poly.pdbx_seq_one_letter_code
_entity_poly.pdbx_strand_id
1 'polypeptide(L)'
;MEKSNKIYLVIIIICSVLVVGLCAYAIMNHKEIKETDAIKFKNEYESLNGYKNENSDKEYMKVEIDSENPIVYKTGQEILDILKKENAIVYFGFASCPWCRNAVPILLEAAKEEGLDKIYYVDILNIRDQYKFSGSIEPEMIKKGTDAYYDILKFLDKKLEKYYVTDDSGNMYDTGVKRLYAPTVLAVKDGKALDLHVSTLDSQEDPYTALTDEQKKELKDIYKEMIKKVNDNNIACKQDEAC
;
A
#
# COMPACT_ATOMS: atom_id res chain seq x y z
N MET A 1 -61.01 29.08 14.30
CA MET A 1 -60.41 28.07 13.40
C MET A 1 -61.53 27.25 12.79
N GLU A 2 -61.72 27.36 11.47
CA GLU A 2 -62.66 26.52 10.73
C GLU A 2 -62.32 25.03 10.92
N LYS A 3 -63.36 24.18 10.88
CA LYS A 3 -63.24 22.72 11.06
C LYS A 3 -62.19 22.09 10.14
N SER A 4 -62.02 22.67 8.95
CA SER A 4 -61.00 22.31 7.96
C SER A 4 -59.57 22.54 8.48
N ASN A 5 -59.28 23.68 9.12
CA ASN A 5 -57.95 24.02 9.63
C ASN A 5 -57.50 23.10 10.78
N LYS A 6 -58.45 22.60 11.59
CA LYS A 6 -58.15 21.59 12.63
C LYS A 6 -57.80 20.24 12.03
N ILE A 7 -58.45 19.85 10.92
CA ILE A 7 -58.16 18.59 10.21
C ILE A 7 -56.77 18.67 9.57
N TYR A 8 -56.43 19.78 8.89
CA TYR A 8 -55.10 19.98 8.33
C TYR A 8 -54.00 19.98 9.39
N LEU A 9 -54.24 20.60 10.56
CA LEU A 9 -53.29 20.58 11.66
C LEU A 9 -53.00 19.15 12.16
N VAL A 10 -54.05 18.33 12.29
CA VAL A 10 -53.91 16.92 12.70
C VAL A 10 -53.13 16.12 11.66
N ILE A 11 -53.41 16.31 10.37
CA ILE A 11 -52.68 15.64 9.28
C ILE A 11 -51.20 16.03 9.29
N ILE A 12 -50.87 17.31 9.46
CA ILE A 12 -49.48 17.79 9.52
C ILE A 12 -48.73 17.15 10.71
N ILE A 13 -49.38 17.04 11.86
CA ILE A 13 -48.79 16.39 13.04
C ILE A 13 -48.53 14.89 12.77
N ILE A 14 -49.47 14.18 12.14
CA ILE A 14 -49.28 12.77 11.80
C ILE A 14 -48.14 12.60 10.79
N CYS A 15 -48.09 13.42 9.73
CA CYS A 15 -47.03 13.35 8.73
C CYS A 15 -45.65 13.68 9.33
N SER A 16 -45.56 14.67 10.21
CA SER A 16 -44.29 15.01 10.86
C SER A 16 -43.82 13.89 11.79
N VAL A 17 -44.70 13.25 12.56
CA VAL A 17 -44.35 12.08 13.38
C VAL A 17 -43.87 10.91 12.52
N LEU A 18 -44.50 10.65 11.37
CA LEU A 18 -44.08 9.60 10.44
C LEU A 18 -42.70 9.89 9.83
N VAL A 19 -42.44 11.13 9.41
CA VAL A 19 -41.13 11.53 8.87
C VAL A 19 -40.03 11.41 9.93
N VAL A 20 -40.27 11.88 11.16
CA VAL A 20 -39.32 11.74 12.26
C VAL A 20 -39.08 10.27 12.60
N GLY A 21 -40.12 9.44 12.60
CA GLY A 21 -40.00 7.99 12.80
C GLY A 21 -39.16 7.30 11.72
N LEU A 22 -39.36 7.67 10.44
CA LEU A 22 -38.57 7.17 9.32
C LEU A 22 -37.10 7.62 9.41
N CYS A 23 -36.85 8.89 9.76
CA CYS A 23 -35.50 9.40 9.96
C CYS A 23 -34.79 8.70 11.13
N ALA A 24 -35.46 8.51 12.27
CA ALA A 24 -34.92 7.79 13.41
C ALA A 24 -34.63 6.32 13.07
N TYR A 25 -35.53 5.64 12.35
CA TYR A 25 -35.32 4.27 11.87
C TYR A 25 -34.12 4.17 10.92
N ALA A 26 -33.97 5.13 10.00
CA ALA A 26 -32.83 5.18 9.08
C ALA A 26 -31.50 5.40 9.82
N ILE A 27 -31.47 6.28 10.82
CA ILE A 27 -30.28 6.54 11.64
C ILE A 27 -29.92 5.32 12.50
N MET A 28 -30.91 4.67 13.12
CA MET A 28 -30.69 3.48 13.97
C MET A 28 -30.25 2.25 13.17
N ASN A 29 -30.67 2.14 11.91
CA ASN A 29 -30.27 1.07 11.00
C ASN A 29 -29.10 1.42 10.09
N HIS A 30 -28.55 2.63 10.23
CA HIS A 30 -27.28 2.95 9.62
C HIS A 30 -26.22 2.11 10.36
N LYS A 31 -25.87 0.94 9.80
CA LYS A 31 -24.65 0.24 10.21
C LYS A 31 -23.52 1.23 9.99
N GLU A 32 -22.92 1.74 11.06
CA GLU A 32 -21.54 2.22 10.98
C GLU A 32 -20.73 1.03 10.45
N ILE A 33 -20.44 1.06 9.15
CA ILE A 33 -19.46 0.14 8.57
C ILE A 33 -18.15 0.62 9.17
N LYS A 34 -17.71 -0.06 10.24
CA LYS A 34 -16.36 0.12 10.75
C LYS A 34 -15.43 -0.32 9.63
N GLU A 35 -14.89 0.64 8.90
CA GLU A 35 -13.98 0.40 7.80
C GLU A 35 -12.76 -0.34 8.35
N THR A 36 -12.58 -1.59 7.92
CA THR A 36 -11.40 -2.38 8.25
C THR A 36 -10.25 -1.95 7.33
N ASP A 37 -9.01 -2.21 7.75
CA ASP A 37 -7.83 -1.98 6.89
C ASP A 37 -7.96 -2.68 5.54
N ALA A 38 -8.52 -3.89 5.53
CA ALA A 38 -8.79 -4.67 4.33
C ALA A 38 -9.78 -3.96 3.37
N ILE A 39 -10.90 -3.45 3.89
CA ILE A 39 -11.90 -2.70 3.10
C ILE A 39 -11.31 -1.39 2.62
N LYS A 40 -10.59 -0.66 3.47
CA LYS A 40 -9.91 0.58 3.12
C LYS A 40 -8.93 0.38 1.97
N PHE A 41 -8.04 -0.62 2.07
CA PHE A 41 -7.04 -0.94 1.06
C PHE A 41 -7.68 -1.31 -0.28
N LYS A 42 -8.72 -2.16 -0.25
CA LYS A 42 -9.54 -2.47 -1.42
C LYS A 42 -10.08 -1.21 -2.08
N ASN A 43 -10.75 -0.35 -1.29
CA ASN A 43 -11.37 0.87 -1.79
C ASN A 43 -10.35 1.83 -2.41
N GLU A 44 -9.20 2.07 -1.76
CA GLU A 44 -8.15 2.97 -2.25
C GLU A 44 -7.59 2.52 -3.62
N TYR A 45 -7.37 1.22 -3.79
CA TYR A 45 -6.86 0.67 -5.05
C TYR A 45 -7.94 0.63 -6.14
N GLU A 46 -9.15 0.19 -5.80
CA GLU A 46 -10.23 0.02 -6.77
C GLU A 46 -10.86 1.34 -7.20
N SER A 47 -10.82 2.39 -6.37
CA SER A 47 -11.35 3.71 -6.73
C SER A 47 -10.62 4.35 -7.92
N LEU A 48 -9.41 3.89 -8.23
CA LEU A 48 -8.62 4.35 -9.37
C LEU A 48 -8.83 3.50 -10.64
N ASN A 49 -9.61 2.40 -10.58
CA ASN A 49 -9.86 1.55 -11.74
C ASN A 49 -10.44 2.34 -12.92
N GLY A 50 -9.76 2.32 -14.08
CA GLY A 50 -10.23 3.01 -15.29
C GLY A 50 -10.08 4.53 -15.27
N TYR A 51 -9.50 5.12 -14.20
CA TYR A 51 -9.14 6.53 -14.19
C TYR A 51 -7.81 6.75 -14.91
N LYS A 52 -7.66 7.92 -15.52
CA LYS A 52 -6.42 8.34 -16.17
C LYS A 52 -5.41 8.86 -15.16
N ASN A 53 -4.15 8.46 -15.32
CA ASN A 53 -3.05 9.02 -14.57
C ASN A 53 -2.72 10.42 -15.10
N GLU A 54 -2.80 11.42 -14.22
CA GLU A 54 -2.60 12.84 -14.60
C GLU A 54 -1.23 13.12 -15.22
N ASN A 55 -0.20 12.33 -14.91
CA ASN A 55 1.16 12.53 -15.39
C ASN A 55 1.48 11.84 -16.72
N SER A 56 0.67 10.85 -17.14
CA SER A 56 0.97 10.04 -18.33
C SER A 56 -0.20 9.86 -19.30
N ASP A 57 -1.40 10.32 -18.94
CA ASP A 57 -2.68 10.10 -19.64
C ASP A 57 -3.04 8.62 -19.87
N LYS A 58 -2.24 7.68 -19.33
CA LYS A 58 -2.52 6.24 -19.35
C LYS A 58 -3.55 5.89 -18.28
N GLU A 59 -4.47 4.98 -18.62
CA GLU A 59 -5.47 4.47 -17.68
C GLU A 59 -4.85 3.53 -16.66
N TYR A 60 -5.24 3.68 -15.39
CA TYR A 60 -4.89 2.73 -14.36
C TYR A 60 -5.52 1.38 -14.65
N MET A 61 -4.68 0.35 -14.70
CA MET A 61 -5.12 -1.04 -14.79
C MET A 61 -6.14 -1.35 -13.69
N LYS A 62 -7.18 -2.09 -14.08
CA LYS A 62 -8.19 -2.59 -13.14
C LYS A 62 -7.57 -3.62 -12.19
N VAL A 63 -7.76 -3.42 -10.90
CA VAL A 63 -7.45 -4.41 -9.85
C VAL A 63 -8.74 -4.80 -9.14
N GLU A 64 -8.79 -6.02 -8.65
CA GLU A 64 -9.88 -6.54 -7.83
C GLU A 64 -9.27 -7.20 -6.58
N ILE A 65 -9.65 -6.70 -5.41
CA ILE A 65 -9.09 -7.08 -4.12
C ILE A 65 -10.21 -7.64 -3.26
N ASP A 66 -9.98 -8.78 -2.62
CA ASP A 66 -10.95 -9.36 -1.69
C ASP A 66 -11.17 -8.42 -0.49
N SER A 67 -12.41 -8.27 -0.03
CA SER A 67 -12.69 -7.51 1.20
C SER A 67 -12.10 -8.18 2.45
N GLU A 68 -11.83 -9.47 2.37
CA GLU A 68 -11.09 -10.25 3.36
C GLU A 68 -9.66 -10.44 2.87
N ASN A 69 -8.78 -9.50 3.21
CA ASN A 69 -7.36 -9.54 2.86
C ASN A 69 -6.47 -9.25 4.10
N PRO A 70 -5.22 -9.76 4.13
CA PRO A 70 -4.35 -9.69 5.31
C PRO A 70 -3.71 -8.31 5.55
N ILE A 71 -4.14 -7.24 4.85
CA ILE A 71 -3.48 -5.94 4.95
C ILE A 71 -3.77 -5.28 6.30
N VAL A 72 -2.72 -4.77 6.93
CA VAL A 72 -2.78 -3.98 8.16
C VAL A 72 -1.97 -2.70 7.99
N TYR A 73 -2.61 -1.54 8.09
CA TYR A 73 -1.94 -0.25 7.92
C TYR A 73 -0.97 0.03 9.07
N LYS A 74 0.17 0.62 8.71
CA LYS A 74 1.14 1.20 9.64
C LYS A 74 1.62 2.54 9.11
N THR A 75 1.76 3.49 10.01
CA THR A 75 2.55 4.69 9.74
C THR A 75 4.04 4.34 9.62
N GLY A 76 4.82 5.27 9.07
CA GLY A 76 6.28 5.12 9.03
C GLY A 76 6.92 4.95 10.42
N GLN A 77 6.31 5.49 11.48
CA GLN A 77 6.83 5.32 12.83
C GLN A 77 6.47 3.95 13.42
N GLU A 78 5.22 3.50 13.25
CA GLU A 78 4.78 2.20 13.77
C GLU A 78 5.49 1.04 13.07
N ILE A 79 5.77 1.17 11.77
CA ILE A 79 6.46 0.10 11.06
C ILE A 79 7.87 -0.12 11.61
N LEU A 80 8.57 0.92 12.07
CA LEU A 80 9.90 0.78 12.67
C LEU A 80 9.88 -0.06 13.96
N ASP A 81 8.78 -0.03 14.71
CA ASP A 81 8.60 -0.90 15.87
C ASP A 81 8.37 -2.36 15.45
N ILE A 82 7.54 -2.59 14.42
CA ILE A 82 7.30 -3.92 13.84
C ILE A 82 8.61 -4.52 13.33
N LEU A 83 9.38 -3.75 12.55
CA LEU A 83 10.64 -4.20 11.94
C LEU A 83 11.67 -4.69 12.98
N LYS A 84 11.56 -4.25 14.24
CA LYS A 84 12.46 -4.64 15.34
C LYS A 84 11.95 -5.82 16.17
N LYS A 85 10.63 -6.02 16.21
CA LYS A 85 9.97 -6.88 17.21
C LYS A 85 9.28 -8.10 16.61
N GLU A 86 8.90 -8.04 15.34
CA GLU A 86 8.07 -9.06 14.70
C GLU A 86 8.75 -9.67 13.48
N ASN A 87 8.49 -10.95 13.28
CA ASN A 87 8.73 -11.63 12.02
C ASN A 87 7.56 -11.28 11.11
N ALA A 88 7.83 -10.60 10.00
CA ALA A 88 6.80 -9.90 9.26
C ALA A 88 7.09 -9.83 7.76
N ILE A 89 6.00 -9.84 6.98
CA ILE A 89 6.00 -9.33 5.62
C ILE A 89 5.49 -7.89 5.65
N VAL A 90 6.24 -6.99 5.04
CA VAL A 90 5.91 -5.57 4.93
C VAL A 90 5.83 -5.18 3.47
N TYR A 91 4.74 -4.52 3.10
CA TYR A 91 4.50 -3.95 1.78
C TYR A 91 4.62 -2.42 1.84
N PHE A 92 5.55 -1.86 1.07
CA PHE A 92 5.68 -0.42 0.87
C PHE A 92 5.18 -0.07 -0.53
N GLY A 93 4.13 0.74 -0.63
CA GLY A 93 3.47 1.03 -1.89
C GLY A 93 2.54 2.23 -1.80
N PHE A 94 1.69 2.38 -2.81
CA PHE A 94 0.55 3.31 -2.83
C PHE A 94 -0.35 3.01 -4.04
N ALA A 95 -1.64 3.32 -3.93
CA ALA A 95 -2.67 2.90 -4.90
C ALA A 95 -2.47 3.42 -6.33
N SER A 96 -1.90 4.61 -6.48
CA SER A 96 -1.65 5.26 -7.78
C SER A 96 -0.33 4.83 -8.46
N CYS A 97 0.44 3.93 -7.86
CA CYS A 97 1.67 3.41 -8.46
C CYS A 97 1.33 2.27 -9.45
N PRO A 98 1.60 2.41 -10.77
CA PRO A 98 1.19 1.40 -11.76
C PRO A 98 1.81 0.01 -11.52
N TRP A 99 3.08 -0.03 -11.13
CA TRP A 99 3.76 -1.27 -10.71
C TRP A 99 3.10 -1.93 -9.51
N CYS A 100 2.65 -1.13 -8.54
CA CYS A 100 1.99 -1.59 -7.32
C CYS A 100 0.67 -2.29 -7.63
N ARG A 101 -0.05 -1.80 -8.64
CA ARG A 101 -1.32 -2.40 -9.09
C ARG A 101 -1.13 -3.78 -9.72
N ASN A 102 0.02 -4.04 -10.32
CA ASN A 102 0.40 -5.39 -10.79
C ASN A 102 0.85 -6.29 -9.64
N ALA A 103 1.62 -5.76 -8.69
CA ALA A 103 2.18 -6.55 -7.58
C ALA A 103 1.12 -7.01 -6.57
N VAL A 104 0.16 -6.15 -6.23
CA VAL A 104 -0.77 -6.38 -5.10
C VAL A 104 -1.62 -7.65 -5.25
N PRO A 105 -2.31 -7.90 -6.37
CA PRO A 105 -3.10 -9.13 -6.52
C PRO A 105 -2.25 -10.40 -6.32
N ILE A 106 -1.03 -10.38 -6.83
CA ILE A 106 -0.10 -11.52 -6.77
C ILE A 106 0.44 -11.73 -5.36
N LEU A 107 0.74 -10.65 -4.63
CA LEU A 107 1.15 -10.71 -3.23
C LEU A 107 0.03 -11.25 -2.32
N LEU A 108 -1.21 -10.79 -2.53
CA LEU A 108 -2.37 -11.26 -1.75
C LEU A 108 -2.69 -12.73 -2.05
N GLU A 109 -2.56 -13.16 -3.30
CA GLU A 109 -2.69 -14.57 -3.68
C GLU A 109 -1.60 -15.44 -3.03
N ALA A 110 -0.34 -15.01 -3.08
CA ALA A 110 0.77 -15.69 -2.39
C ALA A 110 0.53 -15.82 -0.89
N ALA A 111 0.07 -14.74 -0.24
CA ALA A 111 -0.24 -14.74 1.18
C ALA A 111 -1.38 -15.71 1.52
N LYS A 112 -2.42 -15.76 0.69
CA LYS A 112 -3.53 -16.71 0.86
C LYS A 112 -3.07 -18.16 0.72
N GLU A 113 -2.25 -18.47 -0.30
CA GLU A 113 -1.73 -19.83 -0.53
C GLU A 113 -0.79 -20.31 0.58
N GLU A 114 -0.01 -19.41 1.18
CA GLU A 114 0.94 -19.72 2.25
C GLU A 114 0.37 -19.52 3.66
N GLY A 115 -0.92 -19.20 3.78
CA GLY A 115 -1.61 -19.02 5.06
C GLY A 115 -1.05 -17.85 5.89
N LEU A 116 -0.59 -16.78 5.24
CA LEU A 116 -0.11 -15.58 5.91
C LEU A 116 -1.29 -14.68 6.31
N ASP A 117 -1.53 -14.59 7.61
CA ASP A 117 -2.65 -13.82 8.17
C ASP A 117 -2.42 -12.31 8.16
N LYS A 118 -1.18 -11.85 7.95
CA LYS A 118 -0.84 -10.42 8.07
C LYS A 118 0.25 -9.96 7.11
N ILE A 119 -0.04 -8.87 6.40
CA ILE A 119 0.91 -8.06 5.64
C ILE A 119 0.81 -6.64 6.17
N TYR A 120 1.90 -6.13 6.75
CA TYR A 120 1.93 -4.73 7.16
C TYR A 120 2.11 -3.82 5.95
N TYR A 121 1.21 -2.87 5.77
CA TYR A 121 1.24 -1.93 4.66
C TYR A 121 1.63 -0.53 5.13
N VAL A 122 2.52 0.11 4.39
CA VAL A 122 2.89 1.52 4.58
C VAL A 122 2.73 2.24 3.24
N ASP A 123 1.84 3.23 3.21
CA ASP A 123 1.79 4.18 2.09
C ASP A 123 3.03 5.08 2.13
N ILE A 124 3.89 4.95 1.12
CA ILE A 124 5.12 5.73 1.05
C ILE A 124 5.05 6.95 0.13
N LEU A 125 3.91 7.24 -0.49
CA LEU A 125 3.79 8.31 -1.48
C LEU A 125 4.24 9.65 -0.91
N ASN A 126 3.73 9.98 0.27
CA ASN A 126 3.88 11.31 0.86
C ASN A 126 5.02 11.45 1.87
N ILE A 127 5.58 10.34 2.38
CA ILE A 127 6.62 10.37 3.41
C ILE A 127 8.04 10.49 2.84
N ARG A 128 8.19 10.26 1.53
CA ARG A 128 9.46 10.29 0.80
C ARG A 128 9.93 11.72 0.53
N ASP A 129 11.24 11.89 0.46
CA ASP A 129 11.85 13.09 -0.13
C ASP A 129 11.73 13.09 -1.66
N GLN A 130 11.81 14.27 -2.25
CA GLN A 130 11.80 14.46 -3.69
C GLN A 130 12.98 15.34 -4.09
N TYR A 131 13.61 14.95 -5.20
CA TYR A 131 14.70 15.70 -5.80
C TYR A 131 14.33 16.07 -7.24
N LYS A 132 14.92 17.14 -7.73
CA LYS A 132 14.79 17.59 -9.12
C LYS A 132 16.16 17.96 -9.67
N PHE A 133 16.37 17.68 -10.95
CA PHE A 133 17.50 18.26 -11.66
C PHE A 133 17.35 19.78 -11.75
N SER A 134 18.34 20.51 -11.26
CA SER A 134 18.35 21.97 -11.16
C SER A 134 19.32 22.65 -12.13
N GLY A 135 19.89 21.91 -13.09
CA GLY A 135 20.96 22.39 -13.97
C GLY A 135 22.37 22.21 -13.38
N SER A 136 22.49 21.52 -12.26
CA SER A 136 23.73 21.26 -11.52
C SER A 136 24.01 19.76 -11.42
N ILE A 137 25.28 19.39 -11.21
CA ILE A 137 25.68 17.98 -11.01
C ILE A 137 25.00 17.38 -9.78
N GLU A 138 24.79 18.18 -8.74
CA GLU A 138 24.07 17.79 -7.53
C GLU A 138 22.59 18.17 -7.68
N PRO A 139 21.68 17.19 -7.69
CA PRO A 139 20.24 17.44 -7.69
C PRO A 139 19.77 18.21 -6.46
N GLU A 140 18.78 19.08 -6.65
CA GLU A 140 18.17 19.85 -5.55
C GLU A 140 17.07 19.04 -4.87
N MET A 141 17.09 18.96 -3.53
CA MET A 141 15.97 18.41 -2.75
C MET A 141 14.83 19.43 -2.69
N ILE A 142 13.72 19.14 -3.37
CA ILE A 142 12.53 20.01 -3.43
C ILE A 142 11.48 19.68 -2.37
N LYS A 143 11.58 18.51 -1.75
CA LYS A 143 10.71 18.08 -0.63
C LYS A 143 11.51 17.24 0.35
N LYS A 144 11.54 17.63 1.62
CA LYS A 144 12.11 16.81 2.69
C LYS A 144 11.21 15.60 2.98
N GLY A 145 11.82 14.44 3.17
CA GLY A 145 11.13 13.27 3.68
C GLY A 145 10.80 13.41 5.17
N THR A 146 9.91 12.57 5.67
CA THR A 146 9.66 12.48 7.12
C THR A 146 10.85 11.84 7.83
N ASP A 147 11.04 12.14 9.12
CA ASP A 147 12.12 11.53 9.90
C ASP A 147 11.97 10.00 9.97
N ALA A 148 10.73 9.51 10.08
CA ALA A 148 10.42 8.07 10.02
C ALA A 148 10.83 7.42 8.69
N TYR A 149 10.70 8.13 7.56
CA TYR A 149 11.17 7.62 6.27
C TYR A 149 12.69 7.43 6.26
N TYR A 150 13.44 8.40 6.79
CA TYR A 150 14.90 8.29 6.87
C TYR A 150 15.35 7.16 7.80
N ASP A 151 14.62 6.92 8.89
CA ASP A 151 14.88 5.76 9.75
C ASP A 151 14.60 4.43 9.05
N ILE A 152 13.57 4.35 8.20
CA ILE A 152 13.32 3.17 7.35
C ILE A 152 14.49 2.98 6.36
N LEU A 153 14.95 4.04 5.70
CA LEU A 153 16.11 3.96 4.80
C LEU A 153 17.36 3.47 5.53
N LYS A 154 17.59 3.96 6.75
CA LYS A 154 18.72 3.53 7.59
C LYS A 154 18.63 2.05 7.96
N PHE A 155 17.44 1.56 8.31
CA PHE A 155 17.22 0.14 8.60
C PHE A 155 17.52 -0.74 7.38
N LEU A 156 17.18 -0.26 6.17
CA LEU A 156 17.34 -0.99 4.92
C LEU A 156 18.65 -0.68 4.18
N ASP A 157 19.53 0.17 4.71
CA ASP A 157 20.61 0.82 3.97
C ASP A 157 21.43 -0.12 3.07
N LYS A 158 21.82 -1.30 3.58
CA LYS A 158 22.62 -2.28 2.84
C LYS A 158 21.91 -2.95 1.66
N LYS A 159 20.59 -2.83 1.59
CA LYS A 159 19.72 -3.44 0.55
C LYS A 159 19.12 -2.40 -0.38
N LEU A 160 19.32 -1.11 -0.14
CA LEU A 160 18.77 -0.06 -0.99
C LEU A 160 19.78 0.40 -2.04
N GLU A 161 19.26 0.77 -3.20
CA GLU A 161 20.02 1.32 -4.30
C GLU A 161 20.11 2.84 -4.22
N LYS A 162 21.12 3.40 -4.90
CA LYS A 162 21.27 4.84 -5.08
C LYS A 162 20.07 5.42 -5.80
N TYR A 163 19.74 6.66 -5.45
CA TYR A 163 18.66 7.40 -6.07
C TYR A 163 19.22 8.39 -7.09
N TYR A 164 18.69 8.32 -8.31
CA TYR A 164 19.04 9.22 -9.39
C TYR A 164 17.82 10.02 -9.82
N VAL A 165 18.06 11.26 -10.24
CA VAL A 165 17.09 12.02 -11.03
C VAL A 165 17.59 12.12 -12.47
N THR A 166 16.66 12.25 -13.40
CA THR A 166 16.97 12.33 -14.82
C THR A 166 16.60 13.72 -15.34
N ASP A 167 17.43 14.30 -16.21
CA ASP A 167 17.08 15.51 -16.95
C ASP A 167 16.24 15.20 -18.20
N ASP A 168 15.80 16.26 -18.90
CA ASP A 168 15.00 16.12 -20.13
C ASP A 168 15.73 15.39 -21.27
N SER A 169 17.06 15.28 -21.18
CA SER A 169 17.91 14.59 -22.17
C SER A 169 18.21 13.14 -21.79
N GLY A 170 17.71 12.65 -20.65
CA GLY A 170 17.95 11.28 -20.19
C GLY A 170 19.22 11.09 -19.37
N ASN A 171 19.98 12.14 -19.04
CA ASN A 171 21.17 12.01 -18.21
C ASN A 171 20.79 11.81 -16.75
N MET A 172 21.47 10.88 -16.07
CA MET A 172 21.22 10.54 -14.67
C MET A 172 22.18 11.25 -13.72
N TYR A 173 21.64 11.82 -12.64
CA TYR A 173 22.38 12.56 -11.63
C TYR A 173 22.19 11.91 -10.26
N ASP A 174 23.29 11.52 -9.61
CA ASP A 174 23.29 10.92 -8.28
C ASP A 174 22.84 11.96 -7.25
N THR A 175 21.78 11.66 -6.51
CA THR A 175 21.27 12.54 -5.45
C THR A 175 22.09 12.47 -4.15
N GLY A 176 23.01 11.51 -4.05
CA GLY A 176 23.79 11.23 -2.85
C GLY A 176 23.02 10.45 -1.77
N VAL A 177 21.74 10.11 -2.01
CA VAL A 177 20.92 9.30 -1.10
C VAL A 177 20.48 7.99 -1.75
N LYS A 178 20.03 7.04 -0.93
CA LYS A 178 19.40 5.78 -1.38
C LYS A 178 17.88 5.90 -1.38
N ARG A 179 17.20 5.06 -2.16
CA ARG A 179 15.75 5.11 -2.33
C ARG A 179 15.07 3.80 -2.00
N LEU A 180 14.01 3.90 -1.20
CA LEU A 180 12.94 2.89 -1.14
C LEU A 180 11.95 3.15 -2.27
N TYR A 181 12.00 2.30 -3.30
CA TYR A 181 11.09 2.36 -4.46
C TYR A 181 9.75 1.70 -4.14
N ALA A 182 8.72 1.99 -4.93
CA ALA A 182 7.40 1.37 -4.82
C ALA A 182 7.10 0.58 -6.10
N PRO A 183 6.51 -0.62 -6.01
CA PRO A 183 6.31 -1.39 -4.78
C PRO A 183 7.63 -1.91 -4.21
N THR A 184 7.67 -2.17 -2.91
CA THR A 184 8.70 -2.99 -2.27
C THR A 184 8.03 -3.94 -1.29
N VAL A 185 8.36 -5.23 -1.37
CA VAL A 185 8.02 -6.23 -0.37
C VAL A 185 9.27 -6.55 0.44
N LEU A 186 9.15 -6.58 1.76
CA LEU A 186 10.23 -6.80 2.70
C LEU A 186 9.86 -7.97 3.60
N ALA A 187 10.76 -8.96 3.66
CA ALA A 187 10.71 -10.03 4.65
C ALA A 187 11.62 -9.67 5.83
N VAL A 188 11.05 -9.58 7.03
CA VAL A 188 11.78 -9.32 8.27
C VAL A 188 11.69 -10.50 9.20
N LYS A 189 12.81 -10.80 9.85
CA LYS A 189 12.89 -11.81 10.90
C LYS A 189 13.93 -11.41 11.93
N ASP A 190 13.63 -11.59 13.21
CA ASP A 190 14.55 -11.36 14.33
C ASP A 190 15.19 -9.96 14.29
N GLY A 191 14.39 -8.95 13.94
CA GLY A 191 14.84 -7.56 13.84
C GLY A 191 15.71 -7.24 12.63
N LYS A 192 15.83 -8.14 11.65
CA LYS A 192 16.68 -8.00 10.46
C LYS A 192 15.86 -8.12 9.18
N ALA A 193 16.18 -7.28 8.20
CA ALA A 193 15.72 -7.45 6.83
C ALA A 193 16.37 -8.71 6.22
N LEU A 194 15.62 -9.81 6.09
CA LEU A 194 16.10 -11.03 5.45
C LEU A 194 16.16 -10.84 3.94
N ASP A 195 15.05 -10.39 3.36
CA ASP A 195 14.88 -10.32 1.91
C ASP A 195 14.11 -9.06 1.52
N LEU A 196 14.42 -8.52 0.34
CA LEU A 196 13.84 -7.29 -0.18
C LEU A 196 13.61 -7.45 -1.67
N HIS A 197 12.35 -7.40 -2.09
CA HIS A 197 11.96 -7.46 -3.49
C HIS A 197 11.37 -6.11 -3.90
N VAL A 198 11.96 -5.50 -4.92
CA VAL A 198 11.61 -4.17 -5.41
C VAL A 198 10.96 -4.30 -6.79
N SER A 199 9.92 -3.49 -7.05
CA SER A 199 9.13 -3.53 -8.28
C SER A 199 8.34 -4.85 -8.43
N THR A 200 8.10 -5.27 -9.66
CA THR A 200 7.51 -6.56 -10.06
C THR A 200 8.60 -7.48 -10.60
N LEU A 201 8.93 -7.39 -11.88
CA LEU A 201 9.96 -8.19 -12.54
C LEU A 201 10.68 -7.33 -13.58
N ASP A 202 11.97 -7.57 -13.78
CA ASP A 202 12.76 -6.91 -14.82
C ASP A 202 12.19 -7.16 -16.23
N SER A 203 11.45 -8.27 -16.41
CA SER A 203 10.79 -8.64 -17.66
C SER A 203 9.51 -7.85 -17.94
N GLN A 204 8.95 -7.10 -16.97
CA GLN A 204 7.80 -6.24 -17.21
C GLN A 204 8.28 -4.90 -17.78
N GLU A 205 7.91 -4.61 -19.03
CA GLU A 205 8.31 -3.38 -19.71
C GLU A 205 7.34 -2.21 -19.45
N ASP A 206 6.02 -2.46 -19.49
CA ASP A 206 4.98 -1.43 -19.26
C ASP A 206 4.18 -1.72 -17.99
N PRO A 207 4.25 -0.86 -16.96
CA PRO A 207 3.52 -1.06 -15.72
C PRO A 207 2.02 -0.76 -15.81
N TYR A 208 1.54 -0.23 -16.94
CA TYR A 208 0.13 -0.03 -17.22
C TYR A 208 -0.53 -1.23 -17.91
N THR A 209 0.26 -2.25 -18.27
CA THR A 209 -0.23 -3.50 -18.84
C THR A 209 -0.17 -4.59 -17.77
N ALA A 210 -1.13 -5.51 -17.81
CA ALA A 210 -1.16 -6.66 -16.91
C ALA A 210 0.02 -7.60 -17.20
N LEU A 211 0.60 -8.17 -16.15
CA LEU A 211 1.61 -9.23 -16.25
C LEU A 211 1.08 -10.43 -17.06
N THR A 212 1.96 -11.09 -17.82
CA THR A 212 1.66 -12.39 -18.43
C THR A 212 1.51 -13.47 -17.37
N ASP A 213 0.96 -14.63 -17.74
CA ASP A 213 0.77 -15.72 -16.77
C ASP A 213 2.10 -16.29 -16.26
N GLU A 214 3.14 -16.31 -17.10
CA GLU A 214 4.50 -16.66 -16.70
C GLU A 214 5.05 -15.66 -15.67
N GLN A 215 4.90 -14.36 -15.94
CA GLN A 215 5.33 -13.30 -15.03
C GLN A 215 4.57 -13.32 -13.70
N LYS A 216 3.25 -13.54 -13.73
CA LYS A 216 2.46 -13.69 -12.50
C LYS A 216 2.96 -14.87 -11.68
N LYS A 217 3.24 -16.01 -12.32
CA LYS A 217 3.75 -17.20 -11.65
C LYS A 217 5.12 -16.94 -11.03
N GLU A 218 6.05 -16.36 -11.79
CA GLU A 218 7.39 -16.02 -11.32
C GLU A 218 7.33 -15.07 -10.11
N LEU A 219 6.58 -13.98 -10.20
CA LEU A 219 6.42 -13.03 -9.11
C LEU A 219 5.74 -13.66 -7.88
N LYS A 220 4.75 -14.54 -8.10
CA LYS A 220 4.09 -15.28 -7.02
C LYS A 220 5.07 -16.19 -6.30
N ASP A 221 5.89 -16.94 -7.05
CA ASP A 221 6.88 -17.85 -6.48
C ASP A 221 7.91 -17.08 -5.62
N ILE A 222 8.36 -15.90 -6.06
CA ILE A 222 9.21 -15.01 -5.25
C ILE A 222 8.53 -14.64 -3.93
N TYR A 223 7.28 -14.18 -3.96
CA TYR A 223 6.57 -13.80 -2.73
C TYR A 223 6.34 -14.99 -1.80
N LYS A 224 5.99 -16.16 -2.33
CA LYS A 224 5.83 -17.38 -1.53
C LYS A 224 7.13 -17.79 -0.84
N GLU A 225 8.27 -17.68 -1.53
CA GLU A 225 9.58 -17.92 -0.92
C GLU A 225 9.89 -16.93 0.21
N MET A 226 9.60 -15.65 0.02
CA MET A 226 9.78 -14.64 1.06
C MET A 226 8.92 -14.94 2.30
N ILE A 227 7.66 -15.33 2.09
CA ILE A 227 6.73 -15.70 3.18
C ILE A 227 7.25 -16.92 3.95
N LYS A 228 7.72 -17.95 3.25
CA LYS A 228 8.33 -19.14 3.87
C LYS A 228 9.54 -18.80 4.73
N LYS A 229 10.45 -17.94 4.25
CA LYS A 229 11.63 -17.49 5.03
C LYS A 229 11.22 -16.86 6.37
N VAL A 230 10.14 -16.07 6.38
CA VAL A 230 9.61 -15.46 7.62
C VAL A 230 9.02 -16.53 8.55
N ASN A 231 8.27 -17.50 8.01
CA ASN A 231 7.61 -18.57 8.77
C ASN A 231 8.55 -19.71 9.23
N ASP A 232 9.72 -19.86 8.61
CA ASP A 232 10.66 -20.95 8.89
C ASP A 232 11.35 -20.77 10.24
N ASN A 233 10.88 -21.44 11.28
CA ASN A 233 11.50 -21.42 12.63
C ASN A 233 12.94 -22.00 12.67
N ASN A 234 13.44 -22.54 11.55
CA ASN A 234 14.73 -23.24 11.45
C ASN A 234 15.92 -22.39 10.95
N ILE A 235 15.74 -21.07 10.72
CA ILE A 235 16.85 -20.19 10.28
C ILE A 235 17.83 -19.88 11.43
N ALA A 236 17.52 -20.27 12.67
CA ALA A 236 18.40 -20.10 13.83
C ALA A 236 19.66 -21.02 13.85
N CYS A 237 19.83 -21.96 12.91
CA CYS A 237 20.91 -22.97 13.00
C CYS A 237 21.80 -23.11 11.74
N LYS A 238 22.03 -22.04 10.97
CA LYS A 238 23.00 -22.09 9.84
C LYS A 238 23.98 -20.92 9.76
N GLN A 239 24.13 -20.14 10.83
CA GLN A 239 25.23 -19.18 10.96
C GLN A 239 25.84 -19.23 12.36
N ASP A 240 26.27 -20.42 12.77
CA ASP A 240 27.29 -20.56 13.81
C ASP A 240 28.32 -21.59 13.32
N GLU A 241 29.38 -21.09 12.67
CA GLU A 241 30.69 -21.72 12.85
C GLU A 241 31.15 -21.40 14.28
N ALA A 242 30.52 -22.06 15.26
CA ALA A 242 30.99 -22.29 16.63
C ALA A 242 29.88 -23.01 17.43
N CYS A 243 29.80 -24.34 17.27
CA CYS A 243 29.33 -25.21 18.35
C CYS A 243 30.52 -25.57 19.24
#